data_AF-A0A2K9ZB78-F1
#
_entry.id   AF-A0A2K9ZB78-F1
#
_cell.length_a   1.000
_cell.length_b   1.000
_cell.length_c   1.000
_cell.angle_alpha   90.00
_cell.angle_beta   90.00
_cell.angle_gamma   90.00
#
_symmetry.space_group_name_H-M   'P 1'
#
loop_
_entity.id
_entity.type
_entity.pdbx_description
1 polymer ?
#
loop_
_entity_poly.entity_id
_entity_poly.type
_entity_poly.pdbx_seq_one_letter_code
_entity_poly.pdbx_strand_id
1 'polypeptide(L)'
;MNILDRGANAVAVLAALSNSQAMIEFNLSGQILTANENFCRALGYELREIVGKHHSMFVEPSYASSAEYKAFWTKLSAGKFDQQQYKRVGKGGREVWIEASYNPVFRRGKPVKVIKIATDITAQKLKSAEDAGKIDALSRAQAIIEFTPAGEVLTANDNFLAALGYSLAEIQGKHHSMFCETDYSRSEAYKEFWRKLASGQLVADEFTRVGKGGRKVYIQASYNPIFDLNGKVFKVVKFATDVTARVENVEQLALCLTNFADGDLSQTIQKPFIPSLERLRADFNSASEKLKGAMATVAENAKAISAGSNEIRTAADDLAKRTEQQAASVEETAAALEEITTTVKDSSRRAEEAGQLVARTRDHAEHSGQVVRDAIGAMDQIETSSREISNIIGVIDEIAFQTNLLALNAGVEAARAGEAGKGFAVVAQEVRELAQRSAKAAKEIKSLITASGSHVANGVALVTNAGSALQEIASQVHEINTNVTAIVEAAREQSTALGEINQAINTVDQGTQQNAAMVEEQTAASHGLAREAAALFKLLEQFRFDDAPRSRSSFAQADRLAAAPTALKVVRTSPAASVQRGSAALALKSDWEEF
;
A
#
# COMPACT_ATOMS: atom_id res chain seq x y z
N MET A 1 33.28 -103.98 57.71
CA MET A 1 33.29 -102.65 58.35
C MET A 1 32.96 -102.83 59.83
N ASN A 2 33.99 -102.84 60.69
CA ASN A 2 33.82 -103.02 62.14
C ASN A 2 33.07 -101.81 62.73
N ILE A 3 32.42 -101.93 63.90
CA ILE A 3 31.62 -100.83 64.49
C ILE A 3 32.42 -99.52 64.64
N LEU A 4 33.73 -99.64 64.90
CA LEU A 4 34.68 -98.52 64.98
C LEU A 4 34.83 -97.75 63.65
N ASP A 5 34.75 -98.46 62.53
CA ASP A 5 34.95 -97.95 61.17
C ASP A 5 33.72 -97.15 60.68
N ARG A 6 32.51 -97.55 61.12
CA ARG A 6 31.27 -96.78 60.89
C ARG A 6 31.24 -95.48 61.68
N GLY A 7 31.76 -95.47 62.91
CA GLY A 7 31.87 -94.26 63.74
C GLY A 7 32.82 -93.23 63.15
N ALA A 8 34.01 -93.67 62.72
CA ALA A 8 35.00 -92.80 62.08
C ALA A 8 34.49 -92.19 60.77
N ASN A 9 33.81 -92.98 59.93
CA ASN A 9 33.23 -92.49 58.68
C ASN A 9 32.11 -91.44 58.92
N ALA A 10 31.25 -91.64 59.92
CA ALA A 10 30.21 -90.67 60.27
C ALA A 10 30.78 -89.33 60.74
N VAL A 11 31.89 -89.35 61.48
CA VAL A 11 32.62 -88.13 61.89
C VAL A 11 33.22 -87.42 60.68
N ALA A 12 33.83 -88.17 59.74
CA ALA A 12 34.40 -87.59 58.52
C ALA A 12 33.34 -86.94 57.62
N VAL A 13 32.17 -87.58 57.43
CA VAL A 13 31.05 -87.01 56.67
C VAL A 13 30.50 -85.75 57.34
N LEU A 14 30.33 -85.77 58.66
CA LEU A 14 29.84 -84.59 59.40
C LEU A 14 30.85 -83.42 59.34
N ALA A 15 32.15 -83.71 59.39
CA ALA A 15 33.20 -82.72 59.18
C ALA A 15 33.16 -82.14 57.76
N ALA A 16 32.98 -82.97 56.74
CA ALA A 16 32.84 -82.52 55.35
C ALA A 16 31.62 -81.62 55.14
N LEU A 17 30.46 -81.97 55.73
CA LEU A 17 29.28 -81.10 55.73
C LEU A 17 29.52 -79.80 56.49
N SER A 18 30.21 -79.87 57.63
CA SER A 18 30.53 -78.69 58.44
C SER A 18 31.44 -77.70 57.72
N ASN A 19 32.22 -78.13 56.72
CA ASN A 19 33.06 -77.24 55.92
C ASN A 19 32.24 -76.30 55.02
N SER A 20 31.10 -76.76 54.50
CA SER A 20 30.31 -76.01 53.50
C SER A 20 28.94 -75.53 54.01
N GLN A 21 28.40 -76.13 55.06
CA GLN A 21 27.06 -75.84 55.57
C GLN A 21 27.11 -75.19 56.97
N ALA A 22 26.14 -74.34 57.27
CA ALA A 22 25.91 -73.85 58.62
C ALA A 22 25.18 -74.92 59.44
N MET A 23 25.79 -75.34 60.55
CA MET A 23 25.27 -76.43 61.39
C MET A 23 25.14 -75.99 62.85
N ILE A 24 24.03 -76.35 63.48
CA ILE A 24 23.76 -76.11 64.90
C ILE A 24 22.95 -77.26 65.49
N GLU A 25 23.29 -77.63 66.71
CA GLU A 25 22.62 -78.69 67.45
C GLU A 25 21.84 -78.12 68.63
N PHE A 26 20.66 -78.68 68.86
CA PHE A 26 19.80 -78.35 69.98
C PHE A 26 19.43 -79.61 70.77
N ASN A 27 19.16 -79.48 72.05
CA ASN A 27 18.40 -80.52 72.76
C ASN A 27 16.92 -80.50 72.31
N LEU A 28 16.12 -81.45 72.79
CA LEU A 28 14.71 -81.57 72.38
C LEU A 28 13.82 -80.42 72.85
N SER A 29 14.27 -79.62 73.82
CA SER A 29 13.55 -78.41 74.26
C SER A 29 13.98 -77.15 73.51
N GLY A 30 14.93 -77.24 72.57
CA GLY A 30 15.38 -76.12 71.74
C GLY A 30 16.54 -75.30 72.32
N GLN A 31 17.19 -75.77 73.40
CA GLN A 31 18.43 -75.18 73.89
C GLN A 31 19.62 -75.59 73.03
N ILE A 32 20.49 -74.64 72.74
CA ILE A 32 21.65 -74.79 71.85
C ILE A 32 22.75 -75.57 72.55
N LEU A 33 23.17 -76.68 71.94
CA LEU A 33 24.25 -77.54 72.43
C LEU A 33 25.60 -77.11 71.87
N THR A 34 25.66 -76.89 70.56
CA THR A 34 26.85 -76.45 69.84
C THR A 34 26.48 -75.95 68.44
N ALA A 35 27.35 -75.19 67.80
CA ALA A 35 27.22 -74.75 66.42
C ALA A 35 28.60 -74.69 65.76
N ASN A 36 28.66 -74.84 64.45
CA ASN A 36 29.91 -74.66 63.71
C ASN A 36 30.16 -73.17 63.36
N GLU A 37 31.36 -72.88 62.88
CA GLU A 37 31.76 -71.52 62.50
C GLU A 37 30.89 -70.93 61.39
N ASN A 38 30.43 -71.75 60.44
CA ASN A 38 29.57 -71.31 59.34
C ASN A 38 28.23 -70.78 59.87
N PHE A 39 27.63 -71.45 60.86
CA PHE A 39 26.41 -70.97 61.51
C PHE A 39 26.64 -69.67 62.29
N CYS A 40 27.72 -69.64 63.06
CA CYS A 40 28.13 -68.47 63.84
C CYS A 40 28.32 -67.25 62.92
N ARG A 41 29.04 -67.42 61.81
CA ARG A 41 29.26 -66.39 60.79
C ARG A 41 27.97 -65.93 60.12
N ALA A 42 27.11 -66.87 59.71
CA ALA A 42 25.85 -66.56 59.03
C ALA A 42 24.93 -65.69 59.90
N LEU A 43 24.84 -65.96 61.21
CA LEU A 43 24.02 -65.16 62.12
C LEU A 43 24.77 -64.03 62.85
N GLY A 44 26.10 -63.97 62.71
CA GLY A 44 26.96 -62.93 63.29
C GLY A 44 27.20 -63.08 64.79
N TYR A 45 27.05 -64.27 65.36
CA TYR A 45 27.32 -64.55 66.77
C TYR A 45 28.59 -65.38 66.93
N GLU A 46 29.26 -65.27 68.06
CA GLU A 46 30.27 -66.24 68.47
C GLU A 46 29.62 -67.44 69.20
N LEU A 47 30.24 -68.62 69.12
CA LEU A 47 29.68 -69.84 69.71
C LEU A 47 29.38 -69.68 71.22
N ARG A 48 30.28 -69.03 71.96
CA ARG A 48 30.10 -68.78 73.41
C ARG A 48 28.90 -67.90 73.74
N GLU A 49 28.40 -67.10 72.79
CA GLU A 49 27.25 -66.21 72.99
C GLU A 49 25.92 -66.96 72.88
N ILE A 50 25.90 -68.11 72.20
CA ILE A 50 24.68 -68.82 71.84
C ILE A 50 24.52 -70.17 72.55
N VAL A 51 25.62 -70.85 72.95
CA VAL A 51 25.54 -72.13 73.66
C VAL A 51 24.78 -71.97 74.99
N GLY A 52 23.86 -72.89 75.27
CA GLY A 52 22.98 -72.85 76.44
C GLY A 52 21.78 -71.90 76.33
N LYS A 53 21.74 -71.02 75.32
CA LYS A 53 20.55 -70.20 75.02
C LYS A 53 19.52 -71.01 74.24
N HIS A 54 18.29 -70.52 74.21
CA HIS A 54 17.20 -71.14 73.46
C HIS A 54 17.16 -70.62 72.02
N HIS A 55 16.80 -71.48 71.06
CA HIS A 55 16.67 -71.14 69.62
C HIS A 55 15.81 -69.89 69.36
N SER A 56 14.89 -69.55 70.26
CA SER A 56 14.01 -68.38 70.15
C SER A 56 14.78 -67.06 70.01
N MET A 57 16.05 -67.01 70.39
CA MET A 57 16.90 -65.83 70.17
C MET A 57 17.15 -65.51 68.69
N PHE A 58 16.97 -66.48 67.77
CA PHE A 58 17.19 -66.31 66.33
C PHE A 58 15.92 -66.00 65.54
N VAL A 59 14.79 -65.74 66.20
CA VAL A 59 13.52 -65.44 65.53
C VAL A 59 12.91 -64.17 66.10
N GLU A 60 11.94 -63.60 65.39
CA GLU A 60 11.20 -62.43 65.88
C GLU A 60 10.44 -62.77 67.19
N PRO A 61 10.40 -61.86 68.18
CA PRO A 61 9.71 -62.11 69.45
C PRO A 61 8.24 -62.52 69.31
N SER A 62 7.53 -61.96 68.32
CA SER A 62 6.14 -62.29 67.98
C SER A 62 6.00 -63.74 67.51
N TYR A 63 6.94 -64.23 66.70
CA TYR A 63 6.95 -65.62 66.28
C TYR A 63 7.35 -66.55 67.44
N ALA A 64 8.33 -66.18 68.26
CA ALA A 64 8.75 -67.00 69.41
C ALA A 64 7.63 -67.31 70.41
N SER A 65 6.64 -66.41 70.57
CA SER A 65 5.50 -66.59 71.46
C SER A 65 4.30 -67.31 70.82
N SER A 66 4.34 -67.53 69.52
CA SER A 66 3.24 -68.08 68.71
C SER A 66 2.94 -69.56 68.97
N ALA A 67 1.74 -70.01 68.60
CA ALA A 67 1.36 -71.42 68.69
C ALA A 67 2.14 -72.27 67.67
N GLU A 68 2.44 -71.69 66.51
CA GLU A 68 3.20 -72.26 65.41
C GLU A 68 4.63 -72.61 65.84
N TYR A 69 5.28 -71.71 66.58
CA TYR A 69 6.63 -71.94 67.11
C TYR A 69 6.67 -73.05 68.17
N LYS A 70 5.65 -73.13 69.02
CA LYS A 70 5.50 -74.24 69.97
C LYS A 70 5.29 -75.57 69.24
N ALA A 71 4.38 -75.60 68.27
CA ALA A 71 4.11 -76.77 67.44
C ALA A 71 5.35 -77.24 66.67
N PHE A 72 6.19 -76.31 66.19
CA PHE A 72 7.47 -76.63 65.55
C PHE A 72 8.39 -77.45 66.46
N TRP A 73 8.60 -77.03 67.71
CA TRP A 73 9.41 -77.81 68.66
C TRP A 73 8.74 -79.09 69.14
N THR A 74 7.41 -79.12 69.26
CA THR A 74 6.64 -80.36 69.52
C THR A 74 6.84 -81.38 68.38
N LYS A 75 6.83 -80.91 67.13
CA LYS A 75 7.06 -81.75 65.94
C LYS A 75 8.46 -82.36 65.94
N LEU A 76 9.50 -81.54 66.21
CA LEU A 76 10.89 -81.98 66.26
C LEU A 76 11.17 -82.94 67.42
N SER A 77 10.62 -82.66 68.62
CA SER A 77 10.77 -83.53 69.79
C SER A 77 10.03 -84.87 69.63
N ALA A 78 8.97 -84.92 68.82
CA ALA A 78 8.33 -86.15 68.38
C ALA A 78 9.10 -86.92 67.29
N GLY A 79 10.28 -86.44 66.88
CA GLY A 79 11.15 -87.11 65.91
C GLY A 79 10.87 -86.81 64.45
N LYS A 80 9.98 -85.86 64.13
CA LYS A 80 9.65 -85.46 62.74
C LYS A 80 10.51 -84.27 62.32
N PHE A 81 11.19 -84.35 61.18
CA PHE A 81 12.02 -83.25 60.65
C PHE A 81 11.16 -82.10 60.06
N ASP A 82 11.77 -80.93 59.88
CA ASP A 82 11.16 -79.77 59.20
C ASP A 82 12.17 -79.09 58.27
N GLN A 83 11.79 -78.84 57.01
CA GLN A 83 12.66 -78.21 56.01
C GLN A 83 11.90 -77.15 55.22
N GLN A 84 12.33 -75.89 55.33
CA GLN A 84 11.74 -74.73 54.64
C GLN A 84 12.78 -73.61 54.49
N GLN A 85 12.39 -72.51 53.84
CA GLN A 85 13.10 -71.24 53.93
C GLN A 85 12.56 -70.45 55.12
N TYR A 86 13.45 -69.95 55.96
CA TYR A 86 13.07 -69.22 57.15
C TYR A 86 13.79 -67.87 57.24
N LYS A 87 13.04 -66.88 57.68
CA LYS A 87 13.60 -65.64 58.21
C LYS A 87 14.12 -65.86 59.63
N ARG A 88 15.34 -65.41 59.90
CA ARG A 88 16.02 -65.43 61.19
C ARG A 88 16.56 -64.05 61.51
N VAL A 89 16.77 -63.83 62.79
CA VAL A 89 17.31 -62.59 63.36
C VAL A 89 18.73 -62.88 63.84
N GLY A 90 19.71 -62.34 63.12
CA GLY A 90 21.11 -62.36 63.52
C GLY A 90 21.44 -61.32 64.59
N LYS A 91 22.70 -61.26 65.00
CA LYS A 91 23.20 -60.29 65.98
C LYS A 91 22.90 -58.85 65.53
N GLY A 92 22.46 -58.02 66.47
CA GLY A 92 22.09 -56.62 66.18
C GLY A 92 20.77 -56.44 65.42
N GLY A 93 19.93 -57.47 65.32
CA GLY A 93 18.62 -57.38 64.66
C GLY A 93 18.66 -57.60 63.14
N ARG A 94 19.81 -58.00 62.58
CA ARG A 94 19.97 -58.23 61.14
C ARG A 94 19.07 -59.35 60.65
N GLU A 95 18.31 -59.08 59.59
CA GLU A 95 17.52 -60.10 58.91
C GLU A 95 18.42 -61.06 58.13
N VAL A 96 18.23 -62.36 58.35
CA VAL A 96 18.95 -63.44 57.67
C VAL A 96 17.93 -64.44 57.14
N TRP A 97 17.94 -64.67 55.83
CA TRP A 97 17.17 -65.74 55.23
C TRP A 97 18.02 -66.98 55.10
N ILE A 98 17.49 -68.10 55.57
CA ILE A 98 18.16 -69.39 55.47
C ILE A 98 17.24 -70.40 54.81
N GLU A 99 17.80 -71.25 53.96
CA GLU A 99 17.18 -72.53 53.62
C GLU A 99 17.72 -73.56 54.60
N ALA A 100 16.87 -74.15 55.43
CA ALA A 100 17.31 -75.01 56.51
C ALA A 100 16.48 -76.27 56.66
N SER A 101 17.13 -77.34 57.12
CA SER A 101 16.50 -78.60 57.51
C SER A 101 16.85 -78.91 58.96
N TYR A 102 15.84 -79.03 59.81
CA TYR A 102 15.93 -79.38 61.23
C TYR A 102 15.63 -80.87 61.40
N ASN A 103 16.64 -81.65 61.78
CA ASN A 103 16.63 -83.11 61.74
C ASN A 103 16.82 -83.70 63.15
N PRO A 104 15.81 -84.36 63.74
CA PRO A 104 15.97 -85.10 64.98
C PRO A 104 16.97 -86.26 64.83
N VAL A 105 17.95 -86.35 65.72
CA VAL A 105 18.94 -87.43 65.80
C VAL A 105 18.46 -88.46 66.81
N PHE A 106 18.47 -89.73 66.43
CA PHE A 106 17.95 -90.83 67.25
C PHE A 106 19.06 -91.65 67.91
N ARG A 107 18.82 -92.11 69.14
CA ARG A 107 19.64 -93.13 69.82
C ARG A 107 18.69 -94.18 70.41
N ARG A 108 18.90 -95.45 70.06
CA ARG A 108 18.03 -96.58 70.47
C ARG A 108 16.53 -96.30 70.20
N GLY A 109 16.21 -95.75 69.03
CA GLY A 109 14.83 -95.48 68.59
C GLY A 109 14.15 -94.25 69.21
N LYS A 110 14.80 -93.51 70.10
CA LYS A 110 14.26 -92.27 70.69
C LYS A 110 15.04 -91.05 70.17
N PRO A 111 14.38 -89.93 69.84
CA PRO A 111 15.07 -88.69 69.51
C PRO A 111 15.85 -88.22 70.75
N VAL A 112 17.07 -87.72 70.55
CA VAL A 112 17.96 -87.26 71.65
C VAL A 112 18.45 -85.83 71.47
N LYS A 113 18.53 -85.35 70.23
CA LYS A 113 18.89 -83.97 69.89
C LYS A 113 18.33 -83.63 68.51
N VAL A 114 18.38 -82.36 68.12
CA VAL A 114 18.05 -81.90 66.76
C VAL A 114 19.29 -81.28 66.15
N ILE A 115 19.66 -81.69 64.94
CA ILE A 115 20.70 -81.03 64.15
C ILE A 115 20.04 -80.24 63.03
N LYS A 116 20.35 -78.95 62.94
CA LYS A 116 19.94 -78.09 61.84
C LYS A 116 21.11 -77.91 60.89
N ILE A 117 20.85 -78.11 59.61
CA ILE A 117 21.77 -77.79 58.53
C ILE A 117 21.12 -76.65 57.73
N ALA A 118 21.87 -75.61 57.42
CA ALA A 118 21.35 -74.42 56.77
C ALA A 118 22.34 -73.83 55.75
N THR A 119 21.78 -73.23 54.70
CA THR A 119 22.47 -72.35 53.76
C THR A 119 21.90 -70.94 53.91
N ASP A 120 22.78 -69.93 53.98
CA ASP A 120 22.36 -68.52 53.96
C ASP A 120 21.97 -68.13 52.52
N ILE A 121 20.71 -67.77 52.33
CA ILE A 121 20.13 -67.38 51.04
C ILE A 121 19.75 -65.88 51.02
N THR A 122 20.24 -65.09 51.97
CA THR A 122 19.88 -63.66 52.11
C THR A 122 20.22 -62.86 50.85
N ALA A 123 21.44 -63.03 50.32
CA ALA A 123 21.86 -62.35 49.10
C ALA A 123 20.98 -62.72 47.89
N GLN A 124 20.58 -63.99 47.78
CA GLN A 124 19.69 -64.46 46.72
C GLN A 124 18.28 -63.87 46.87
N LYS A 125 17.71 -63.85 48.08
CA LYS A 125 16.40 -63.24 48.34
C LYS A 125 16.37 -61.74 48.04
N LEU A 126 17.40 -61.01 48.46
CA LEU A 126 17.52 -59.57 48.16
C LEU A 126 17.66 -59.34 46.66
N LYS A 127 18.46 -60.15 45.96
CA LYS A 127 18.62 -60.06 44.51
C LYS A 127 17.30 -60.33 43.78
N SER A 128 16.57 -61.39 44.15
CA SER A 128 15.25 -61.67 43.59
C SER A 128 14.25 -60.53 43.83
N ALA A 129 14.25 -59.94 45.03
CA ALA A 129 13.36 -58.82 45.36
C ALA A 129 13.72 -57.55 44.57
N GLU A 130 15.01 -57.26 44.41
CA GLU A 130 15.51 -56.15 43.60
C GLU A 130 15.12 -56.33 42.11
N ASP A 131 15.32 -57.52 41.56
CA ASP A 131 14.99 -57.82 40.16
C ASP A 131 13.48 -57.75 39.92
N ALA A 132 12.65 -58.28 40.82
CA ALA A 132 11.20 -58.12 40.76
C ALA A 132 10.78 -56.64 40.83
N GLY A 133 11.36 -55.87 41.75
CA GLY A 133 11.08 -54.44 41.90
C GLY A 133 11.43 -53.62 40.65
N LYS A 134 12.52 -53.98 39.94
CA LYS A 134 12.91 -53.35 38.67
C LYS A 134 11.89 -53.63 37.56
N ILE A 135 11.44 -54.88 37.42
CA ILE A 135 10.43 -55.25 36.43
C ILE A 135 9.10 -54.54 36.69
N ASP A 136 8.67 -54.48 37.95
CA ASP A 136 7.45 -53.76 38.32
C ASP A 136 7.55 -52.25 38.03
N ALA A 137 8.73 -51.65 38.27
CA ALA A 137 8.98 -50.25 37.93
C ALA A 137 8.89 -50.00 36.41
N LEU A 138 9.44 -50.90 35.59
CA LEU A 138 9.31 -50.83 34.13
C LEU A 138 7.85 -51.00 33.68
N SER A 139 7.12 -51.95 34.28
CA SER A 139 5.72 -52.22 33.96
C SER A 139 4.82 -51.01 34.25
N ARG A 140 5.09 -50.25 35.32
CA ARG A 140 4.35 -49.00 35.59
C ARG A 140 4.65 -47.89 34.58
N ALA A 141 5.85 -47.86 34.02
CA ALA A 141 6.30 -46.75 33.17
C ALA A 141 6.04 -46.97 31.67
N GLN A 142 6.02 -48.21 31.19
CA GLN A 142 5.94 -48.52 29.75
C GLN A 142 4.87 -49.56 29.44
N ALA A 143 4.42 -49.59 28.18
CA ALA A 143 3.62 -50.68 27.66
C ALA A 143 4.51 -51.92 27.48
N ILE A 144 4.14 -53.03 28.13
CA ILE A 144 4.85 -54.30 28.09
C ILE A 144 3.93 -55.39 27.59
N ILE A 145 4.43 -56.20 26.66
CA ILE A 145 3.77 -57.42 26.19
C ILE A 145 4.80 -58.51 25.95
N GLU A 146 4.46 -59.74 26.30
CA GLU A 146 5.29 -60.91 26.13
C GLU A 146 4.70 -61.84 25.08
N PHE A 147 5.59 -62.43 24.26
CA PHE A 147 5.23 -63.38 23.22
C PHE A 147 6.03 -64.67 23.33
N THR A 148 5.49 -65.75 22.79
CA THR A 148 6.29 -66.93 22.40
C THR A 148 7.27 -66.54 21.29
N PRO A 149 8.34 -67.32 21.03
CA PRO A 149 9.22 -67.10 19.89
C PRO A 149 8.52 -67.19 18.53
N ALA A 150 7.34 -67.83 18.49
CA ALA A 150 6.47 -67.91 17.32
C ALA A 150 5.50 -66.73 17.18
N GLY A 151 5.47 -65.80 18.14
CA GLY A 151 4.67 -64.57 18.06
C GLY A 151 3.28 -64.62 18.70
N GLU A 152 2.97 -65.65 19.48
CA GLU A 152 1.72 -65.74 20.24
C GLU A 152 1.82 -64.98 21.56
N VAL A 153 0.78 -64.22 21.92
CA VAL A 153 0.76 -63.41 23.15
C VAL A 153 0.67 -64.30 24.39
N LEU A 154 1.60 -64.10 25.32
CA LEU A 154 1.61 -64.75 26.64
C LEU A 154 0.88 -63.91 27.68
N THR A 155 1.26 -62.64 27.81
CA THR A 155 0.67 -61.68 28.74
C THR A 155 0.98 -60.24 28.30
N ALA A 156 0.24 -59.27 28.81
CA ALA A 156 0.49 -57.84 28.61
C ALA A 156 0.07 -57.04 29.86
N ASN A 157 0.72 -55.91 30.08
CA ASN A 157 0.36 -55.01 31.18
C ASN A 157 -0.71 -53.99 30.76
N ASP A 158 -1.29 -53.30 31.75
CA ASP A 158 -2.38 -52.35 31.55
C ASP A 158 -2.01 -51.20 30.59
N ASN A 159 -0.75 -50.76 30.61
CA ASN A 159 -0.25 -49.72 29.69
C ASN A 159 -0.37 -50.16 28.22
N PHE A 160 -0.01 -51.41 27.90
CA PHE A 160 -0.16 -51.93 26.54
C PHE A 160 -1.63 -52.10 26.14
N LEU A 161 -2.44 -52.63 27.06
CA LEU A 161 -3.87 -52.85 26.86
C LEU A 161 -4.60 -51.52 26.60
N ALA A 162 -4.29 -50.48 27.39
CA ALA A 162 -4.83 -49.13 27.21
C ALA A 162 -4.38 -48.51 25.86
N ALA A 163 -3.10 -48.60 25.52
CA ALA A 163 -2.56 -48.03 24.29
C ALA A 163 -3.22 -48.60 23.03
N LEU A 164 -3.50 -49.92 22.99
CA LEU A 164 -4.16 -50.55 21.84
C LEU A 164 -5.67 -50.70 21.98
N GLY A 165 -6.24 -50.52 23.17
CA GLY A 165 -7.67 -50.58 23.45
C GLY A 165 -8.25 -52.00 23.53
N TYR A 166 -7.42 -53.00 23.85
CA TYR A 166 -7.84 -54.38 24.04
C TYR A 166 -7.79 -54.79 25.51
N SER A 167 -8.56 -55.80 25.90
CA SER A 167 -8.36 -56.53 27.16
C SER A 167 -7.40 -57.70 26.98
N LEU A 168 -6.79 -58.17 28.07
CA LEU A 168 -5.87 -59.32 28.01
C LEU A 168 -6.54 -60.57 27.44
N ALA A 169 -7.79 -60.83 27.82
CA ALA A 169 -8.55 -62.00 27.36
C ALA A 169 -8.78 -62.00 25.84
N GLU A 170 -8.83 -60.83 25.20
CA GLU A 170 -9.02 -60.72 23.75
C GLU A 170 -7.75 -61.04 22.96
N ILE A 171 -6.57 -60.83 23.56
CA ILE A 171 -5.28 -60.92 22.87
C ILE A 171 -4.46 -62.14 23.29
N GLN A 172 -4.66 -62.69 24.48
CA GLN A 172 -3.87 -63.82 24.98
C GLN A 172 -4.06 -65.06 24.09
N GLY A 173 -2.94 -65.70 23.72
CA GLY A 173 -2.90 -66.83 22.79
C GLY A 173 -3.17 -66.44 21.33
N LYS A 174 -3.41 -65.18 21.01
CA LYS A 174 -3.49 -64.70 19.61
C LYS A 174 -2.10 -64.33 19.11
N HIS A 175 -1.94 -64.36 17.79
CA HIS A 175 -0.68 -63.99 17.16
C HIS A 175 -0.54 -62.48 17.02
N HIS A 176 0.68 -61.95 17.20
CA HIS A 176 1.04 -60.53 17.11
C HIS A 176 0.55 -59.83 15.82
N SER A 177 0.33 -60.59 14.74
CA SER A 177 -0.19 -60.07 13.47
C SER A 177 -1.52 -59.36 13.60
N MET A 178 -2.32 -59.65 14.64
CA MET A 178 -3.58 -58.92 14.89
C MET A 178 -3.38 -57.42 15.15
N PHE A 179 -2.20 -57.00 15.59
CA PHE A 179 -1.87 -55.59 15.83
C PHE A 179 -1.21 -54.92 14.62
N CYS A 180 -1.11 -55.60 13.48
CA CYS A 180 -0.39 -55.11 12.31
C CYS A 180 -1.37 -54.90 11.15
N GLU A 181 -1.00 -54.03 10.20
CA GLU A 181 -1.74 -53.93 8.94
C GLU A 181 -1.68 -55.26 8.17
N THR A 182 -2.78 -55.61 7.51
CA THR A 182 -2.96 -56.91 6.85
C THR A 182 -1.86 -57.19 5.82
N ASP A 183 -1.52 -56.20 4.98
CA ASP A 183 -0.51 -56.35 3.93
C ASP A 183 0.88 -56.56 4.51
N TYR A 184 1.24 -55.80 5.56
CA TYR A 184 2.51 -55.99 6.26
C TYR A 184 2.59 -57.38 6.90
N SER A 185 1.53 -57.84 7.57
CA SER A 185 1.52 -59.14 8.24
C SER A 185 1.72 -60.35 7.31
N ARG A 186 1.44 -60.18 6.00
CA ARG A 186 1.60 -61.19 4.96
C ARG A 186 2.95 -61.10 4.23
N SER A 187 3.72 -60.04 4.48
CA SER A 187 4.99 -59.78 3.80
C SER A 187 6.14 -60.70 4.27
N GLU A 188 7.15 -60.86 3.43
CA GLU A 188 8.40 -61.53 3.84
C GLU A 188 9.15 -60.76 4.94
N ALA A 189 9.05 -59.44 4.97
CA ALA A 189 9.65 -58.62 6.03
C ALA A 189 9.09 -58.97 7.41
N TYR A 190 7.79 -59.25 7.52
CA TYR A 190 7.16 -59.66 8.77
C TYR A 190 7.59 -61.07 9.23
N LYS A 191 7.76 -62.01 8.27
CA LYS A 191 8.29 -63.34 8.58
C LYS A 191 9.74 -63.28 9.06
N GLU A 192 10.56 -62.47 8.38
CA GLU A 192 11.95 -62.24 8.74
C GLU A 192 12.08 -61.57 10.11
N PHE A 193 11.18 -60.64 10.45
CA PHE A 193 11.12 -60.02 11.77
C PHE A 193 11.04 -61.06 12.90
N TRP A 194 10.13 -62.04 12.80
CA TRP A 194 10.02 -63.10 13.81
C TRP A 194 11.19 -64.08 13.78
N ARG A 195 11.77 -64.36 12.60
CA ARG A 195 12.98 -65.19 12.47
C ARG A 195 14.17 -64.57 13.21
N LYS A 196 14.37 -63.26 13.07
CA LYS A 196 15.40 -62.50 13.80
C LYS A 196 15.22 -62.62 15.32
N LEU A 197 14.00 -62.37 15.81
CA LEU A 197 13.70 -62.48 17.24
C LEU A 197 13.90 -63.91 17.78
N ALA A 198 13.45 -64.92 17.05
CA ALA A 198 13.64 -66.33 17.41
C ALA A 198 15.13 -66.74 17.42
N SER A 199 15.98 -66.08 16.62
CA SER A 199 17.44 -66.27 16.62
C SER A 199 18.18 -65.47 17.69
N GLY A 200 17.47 -64.68 18.52
CA GLY A 200 18.06 -63.89 19.60
C GLY A 200 18.43 -62.46 19.22
N GLN A 201 18.14 -62.00 18.00
CA GLN A 201 18.40 -60.62 17.57
C GLN A 201 17.29 -59.69 18.05
N LEU A 202 17.65 -58.60 18.73
CA LEU A 202 16.71 -57.56 19.13
C LEU A 202 16.25 -56.73 17.92
N VAL A 203 15.03 -56.22 17.98
CA VAL A 203 14.52 -55.26 16.97
C VAL A 203 13.93 -54.06 17.69
N ALA A 204 14.46 -52.87 17.43
CA ALA A 204 13.99 -51.62 17.99
C ALA A 204 13.76 -50.60 16.87
N ASP A 205 12.55 -50.04 16.80
CA ASP A 205 12.15 -49.10 15.76
C ASP A 205 10.88 -48.33 16.16
N GLU A 206 10.43 -47.42 15.31
CA GLU A 206 9.09 -46.87 15.32
C GLU A 206 8.15 -47.70 14.45
N PHE A 207 6.94 -47.90 14.94
CA PHE A 207 6.01 -48.86 14.38
C PHE A 207 4.59 -48.33 14.37
N THR A 208 3.91 -48.50 13.24
CA THR A 208 2.46 -48.38 13.17
C THR A 208 1.82 -49.70 13.59
N ARG A 209 0.85 -49.62 14.50
CA ARG A 209 0.03 -50.73 14.96
C ARG A 209 -1.44 -50.40 14.80
N VAL A 210 -2.24 -51.46 14.72
CA VAL A 210 -3.70 -51.39 14.61
C VAL A 210 -4.26 -51.78 15.97
N GLY A 211 -4.86 -50.80 16.64
CA GLY A 211 -5.63 -51.00 17.87
C GLY A 211 -7.06 -51.47 17.57
N LYS A 212 -7.82 -51.70 18.63
CA LYS A 212 -9.22 -52.12 18.55
C LYS A 212 -10.04 -51.12 17.71
N GLY A 213 -10.90 -51.65 16.85
CA GLY A 213 -11.71 -50.85 15.93
C GLY A 213 -10.95 -50.28 14.72
N GLY A 214 -9.72 -50.74 14.45
CA GLY A 214 -8.93 -50.28 13.30
C GLY A 214 -8.16 -48.99 13.55
N ARG A 215 -8.13 -48.48 14.78
CA ARG A 215 -7.42 -47.25 15.15
C ARG A 215 -5.92 -47.42 14.92
N LYS A 216 -5.30 -46.50 14.18
CA LYS A 216 -3.84 -46.45 14.04
C LYS A 216 -3.21 -45.98 15.36
N VAL A 217 -2.16 -46.67 15.77
CA VAL A 217 -1.37 -46.36 16.97
C VAL A 217 0.08 -46.36 16.57
N TYR A 218 0.77 -45.26 16.82
CA TYR A 218 2.20 -45.12 16.57
C TYR A 218 2.95 -45.39 17.87
N ILE A 219 3.88 -46.33 17.83
CA ILE A 219 4.67 -46.69 19.00
C ILE A 219 6.16 -46.66 18.67
N GLN A 220 6.95 -46.20 19.63
CA GLN A 220 8.38 -46.48 19.65
C GLN A 220 8.58 -47.71 20.51
N ALA A 221 9.13 -48.79 19.95
CA ALA A 221 9.20 -50.07 20.66
C ALA A 221 10.49 -50.83 20.44
N SER A 222 10.87 -51.64 21.43
CA SER A 222 11.95 -52.63 21.34
C SER A 222 11.40 -54.02 21.66
N TYR A 223 11.74 -55.00 20.83
CA TYR A 223 11.41 -56.41 20.99
C TYR A 223 12.68 -57.15 21.40
N ASN A 224 12.67 -57.74 22.60
CA ASN A 224 13.86 -58.23 23.29
C ASN A 224 13.71 -59.73 23.58
N PRO A 225 14.45 -60.61 22.87
CA PRO A 225 14.48 -62.04 23.13
C PRO A 225 15.02 -62.36 24.54
N ILE A 226 14.37 -63.30 25.24
CA ILE A 226 14.79 -63.77 26.57
C ILE A 226 15.23 -65.23 26.45
N PHE A 227 16.41 -65.52 26.99
CA PHE A 227 17.08 -66.80 26.88
C PHE A 227 16.85 -67.67 28.11
N ASP A 228 16.74 -68.98 27.90
CA ASP A 228 16.73 -69.98 28.97
C ASP A 228 18.17 -70.31 29.45
N LEU A 229 18.29 -71.23 30.41
CA LEU A 229 19.59 -71.65 30.95
C LEU A 229 20.50 -72.34 29.92
N ASN A 230 19.97 -72.78 28.77
CA ASN A 230 20.73 -73.40 27.69
C ASN A 230 21.05 -72.41 26.55
N GLY A 231 20.72 -71.12 26.72
CA GLY A 231 20.93 -70.09 25.70
C GLY A 231 19.93 -70.10 24.54
N LYS A 232 18.79 -70.80 24.68
CA LYS A 232 17.72 -70.80 23.67
C LYS A 232 16.69 -69.72 24.00
N VAL A 233 16.22 -68.98 22.99
CA VAL A 233 15.12 -68.03 23.17
C VAL A 233 13.84 -68.79 23.51
N PHE A 234 13.25 -68.50 24.67
CA PHE A 234 11.99 -69.12 25.10
C PHE A 234 10.82 -68.14 25.14
N LYS A 235 11.08 -66.83 25.16
CA LYS A 235 10.06 -65.77 25.01
C LYS A 235 10.66 -64.48 24.46
N VAL A 236 9.81 -63.57 23.99
CA VAL A 236 10.18 -62.22 23.54
C VAL A 236 9.40 -61.20 24.36
N VAL A 237 10.09 -60.24 24.97
CA VAL A 237 9.47 -59.16 25.74
C VAL A 237 9.58 -57.85 24.94
N LYS A 238 8.44 -57.22 24.70
CA LYS A 238 8.38 -55.92 24.03
C LYS A 238 8.14 -54.82 25.05
N PHE A 239 8.94 -53.77 24.98
CA PHE A 239 8.70 -52.49 25.66
C PHE A 239 8.29 -51.46 24.62
N ALA A 240 7.24 -50.70 24.89
CA ALA A 240 6.72 -49.69 23.97
C ALA A 240 6.28 -48.42 24.68
N THR A 241 6.44 -47.30 23.97
CA THR A 241 5.90 -45.99 24.31
C THR A 241 4.92 -45.59 23.21
N ASP A 242 3.71 -45.19 23.58
CA ASP A 242 2.72 -44.63 22.65
C ASP A 242 3.14 -43.21 22.27
N VAL A 243 3.37 -42.97 20.98
CA VAL A 243 3.75 -41.67 20.40
C VAL A 243 2.68 -41.14 19.44
N THR A 244 1.48 -41.72 19.46
CA THR A 244 0.38 -41.40 18.53
C THR A 244 0.05 -39.91 18.52
N ALA A 245 -0.14 -39.29 19.69
CA ALA A 245 -0.47 -37.88 19.78
C ALA A 245 0.61 -36.97 19.17
N ARG A 246 1.89 -37.34 19.32
CA ARG A 246 3.01 -36.60 18.71
C ARG A 246 2.96 -36.68 17.18
N VAL A 247 2.76 -37.88 16.63
CA VAL A 247 2.67 -38.09 15.18
C VAL A 247 1.47 -37.35 14.61
N GLU A 248 0.28 -37.46 15.21
CA GLU A 248 -0.92 -36.76 14.77
C GLU A 248 -0.75 -35.23 14.77
N ASN A 249 -0.12 -34.66 15.81
CA ASN A 249 0.14 -33.22 15.86
C ASN A 249 1.09 -32.75 14.74
N VAL A 250 2.15 -33.53 14.46
CA VAL A 250 3.09 -33.23 13.37
C VAL A 250 2.42 -33.36 12.00
N GLU A 251 1.63 -34.41 11.76
CA GLU A 251 0.87 -34.59 10.52
C GLU A 251 -0.15 -33.46 10.31
N GLN A 252 -0.85 -33.05 11.36
CA GLN A 252 -1.80 -31.93 11.29
C GLN A 252 -1.10 -30.62 10.94
N LEU A 253 0.06 -30.33 11.55
CA LEU A 253 0.84 -29.15 11.22
C LEU A 253 1.35 -29.21 9.77
N ALA A 254 1.84 -30.37 9.31
CA ALA A 254 2.30 -30.56 7.94
C ALA A 254 1.19 -30.33 6.90
N LEU A 255 -0.03 -30.82 7.17
CA LEU A 255 -1.18 -30.58 6.32
C LEU A 255 -1.53 -29.08 6.25
N CYS A 256 -1.58 -28.40 7.38
CA CYS A 256 -1.85 -26.97 7.42
C CYS A 256 -0.75 -26.14 6.73
N LEU A 257 0.52 -26.52 6.88
CA LEU A 257 1.64 -25.89 6.17
C LEU A 257 1.57 -26.10 4.66
N THR A 258 1.11 -27.27 4.21
CA THR A 258 0.92 -27.54 2.78
C THR A 258 -0.15 -26.61 2.20
N ASN A 259 -1.32 -26.53 2.84
CA ASN A 259 -2.38 -25.61 2.43
C ASN A 259 -1.92 -24.14 2.50
N PHE A 260 -1.16 -23.78 3.53
CA PHE A 260 -0.60 -22.44 3.70
C PHE A 260 0.37 -22.08 2.56
N ALA A 261 1.22 -23.01 2.13
CA ALA A 261 2.12 -22.84 0.99
C ALA A 261 1.36 -22.72 -0.35
N ASP A 262 0.21 -23.37 -0.48
CA ASP A 262 -0.71 -23.24 -1.62
C ASP A 262 -1.52 -21.93 -1.60
N GLY A 263 -1.22 -21.03 -0.66
CA GLY A 263 -1.84 -19.70 -0.54
C GLY A 263 -3.06 -19.63 0.37
N ASP A 264 -3.42 -20.72 1.06
CA ASP A 264 -4.55 -20.73 1.98
C ASP A 264 -4.16 -20.18 3.36
N LEU A 265 -4.39 -18.89 3.56
CA LEU A 265 -4.07 -18.17 4.80
C LEU A 265 -5.19 -18.28 5.85
N SER A 266 -6.31 -18.95 5.52
CA SER A 266 -7.42 -19.15 6.45
C SER A 266 -7.23 -20.41 7.34
N GLN A 267 -6.06 -21.05 7.26
CA GLN A 267 -5.76 -22.25 8.03
C GLN A 267 -5.62 -21.92 9.52
N THR A 268 -6.23 -22.73 10.38
CA THR A 268 -6.10 -22.60 11.84
C THR A 268 -6.19 -23.98 12.48
N ILE A 269 -5.20 -24.28 13.32
CA ILE A 269 -5.14 -25.53 14.08
C ILE A 269 -5.89 -25.32 15.40
N GLN A 270 -7.12 -25.83 15.47
CA GLN A 270 -7.99 -25.66 16.63
C GLN A 270 -7.67 -26.62 17.79
N LYS A 271 -7.38 -27.89 17.47
CA LYS A 271 -7.09 -28.92 18.49
C LYS A 271 -5.76 -28.60 19.18
N PRO A 272 -5.71 -28.46 20.51
CA PRO A 272 -4.45 -28.29 21.24
C PRO A 272 -3.49 -29.44 20.97
N PHE A 273 -2.21 -29.10 20.84
CA PHE A 273 -1.17 -30.10 20.71
C PHE A 273 -0.71 -30.57 22.10
N ILE A 274 0.06 -31.65 22.13
CA ILE A 274 0.75 -32.05 23.36
C ILE A 274 1.64 -30.89 23.86
N PRO A 275 1.90 -30.78 25.18
CA PRO A 275 2.60 -29.63 25.75
C PRO A 275 3.94 -29.30 25.09
N SER A 276 4.70 -30.31 24.64
CA SER A 276 5.99 -30.12 23.96
C SER A 276 5.87 -29.51 22.55
N LEU A 277 4.70 -29.57 21.91
CA LEU A 277 4.45 -29.07 20.56
C LEU A 277 3.43 -27.91 20.52
N GLU A 278 2.80 -27.56 21.63
CA GLU A 278 1.77 -26.52 21.69
C GLU A 278 2.23 -25.15 21.17
N ARG A 279 3.51 -24.81 21.40
CA ARG A 279 4.11 -23.60 20.84
C ARG A 279 4.07 -23.57 19.30
N LEU A 280 4.29 -24.72 18.64
CA LEU A 280 4.25 -24.78 17.17
C LEU A 280 2.84 -24.46 16.64
N ARG A 281 1.81 -24.96 17.32
CA ARG A 281 0.41 -24.65 16.99
C ARG A 281 0.13 -23.15 17.12
N ALA A 282 0.52 -22.56 18.24
CA ALA A 282 0.30 -21.15 18.53
C ALA A 282 1.06 -20.23 17.54
N ASP A 283 2.33 -20.53 17.28
CA ASP A 283 3.17 -19.76 16.36
C ASP A 283 2.64 -19.86 14.92
N PHE A 284 2.20 -21.06 14.47
CA PHE A 284 1.56 -21.24 13.16
C PHE A 284 0.28 -20.40 13.03
N ASN A 285 -0.64 -20.50 14.00
CA ASN A 285 -1.89 -19.74 13.97
C ASN A 285 -1.64 -18.23 13.98
N SER A 286 -0.68 -17.75 14.79
CA SER A 286 -0.33 -16.33 14.84
C SER A 286 0.29 -15.83 13.52
N ALA A 287 1.14 -16.64 12.88
CA ALA A 287 1.71 -16.32 11.58
C ALA A 287 0.62 -16.24 10.49
N SER A 288 -0.31 -17.19 10.48
CA SER A 288 -1.42 -17.20 9.53
C SER A 288 -2.31 -15.98 9.67
N GLU A 289 -2.69 -15.62 10.91
CA GLU A 289 -3.53 -14.45 11.19
C GLU A 289 -2.85 -13.14 10.78
N LYS A 290 -1.55 -12.97 11.09
CA LYS A 290 -0.79 -11.77 10.71
C LYS A 290 -0.67 -11.63 9.19
N LEU A 291 -0.43 -12.74 8.48
CA LEU A 291 -0.31 -12.70 7.03
C LEU A 291 -1.68 -12.46 6.35
N LYS A 292 -2.76 -13.07 6.87
CA LYS A 292 -4.15 -12.77 6.48
C LYS A 292 -4.44 -11.28 6.62
N GLY A 293 -4.13 -10.67 7.77
CA GLY A 293 -4.30 -9.24 7.99
C GLY A 293 -3.49 -8.36 7.03
N ALA A 294 -2.22 -8.72 6.79
CA ALA A 294 -1.37 -7.99 5.85
C ALA A 294 -1.91 -8.04 4.41
N MET A 295 -2.37 -9.20 3.94
CA MET A 295 -2.98 -9.34 2.60
C MET A 295 -4.28 -8.55 2.49
N ALA A 296 -5.12 -8.53 3.54
CA ALA A 296 -6.34 -7.73 3.57
C ALA A 296 -6.04 -6.22 3.45
N THR A 297 -5.03 -5.71 4.17
CA THR A 297 -4.61 -4.30 4.04
C THR A 297 -4.08 -3.98 2.64
N VAL A 298 -3.31 -4.89 2.02
CA VAL A 298 -2.84 -4.71 0.64
C VAL A 298 -4.02 -4.69 -0.34
N ALA A 299 -5.03 -5.53 -0.14
CA ALA A 299 -6.24 -5.55 -0.95
C ALA A 299 -7.04 -4.24 -0.85
N GLU A 300 -7.18 -3.69 0.35
CA GLU A 300 -7.82 -2.40 0.58
C GLU A 300 -7.07 -1.26 -0.10
N ASN A 301 -5.73 -1.23 0.03
CA ASN A 301 -4.89 -0.24 -0.65
C ASN A 301 -4.98 -0.35 -2.17
N ALA A 302 -4.96 -1.54 -2.74
CA ALA A 302 -5.13 -1.75 -4.18
C ALA A 302 -6.50 -1.24 -4.66
N LYS A 303 -7.56 -1.45 -3.88
CA LYS A 303 -8.90 -0.93 -4.17
C LYS A 303 -8.93 0.59 -4.13
N ALA A 304 -8.31 1.21 -3.13
CA ALA A 304 -8.20 2.66 -3.03
C ALA A 304 -7.41 3.26 -4.22
N ILE A 305 -6.30 2.65 -4.62
CA ILE A 305 -5.52 3.08 -5.81
C ILE A 305 -6.37 2.96 -7.08
N SER A 306 -7.10 1.85 -7.26
CA SER A 306 -7.97 1.68 -8.42
C SER A 306 -9.08 2.73 -8.48
N ALA A 307 -9.69 3.05 -7.33
CA ALA A 307 -10.73 4.08 -7.24
C ALA A 307 -10.15 5.47 -7.53
N GLY A 308 -9.05 5.83 -6.88
CA GLY A 308 -8.37 7.11 -7.10
C GLY A 308 -7.88 7.29 -8.54
N SER A 309 -7.40 6.23 -9.19
CA SER A 309 -7.04 6.26 -10.61
C SER A 309 -8.22 6.61 -11.50
N ASN A 310 -9.40 6.02 -11.22
CA ASN A 310 -10.62 6.31 -11.96
C ASN A 310 -11.11 7.75 -11.75
N GLU A 311 -10.97 8.29 -10.54
CA GLU A 311 -11.26 9.69 -10.24
C GLU A 311 -10.31 10.63 -11.01
N ILE A 312 -8.99 10.36 -10.99
CA ILE A 312 -8.00 11.14 -11.75
C ILE A 312 -8.33 11.13 -13.24
N ARG A 313 -8.71 9.97 -13.80
CA ARG A 313 -9.11 9.87 -15.22
C ARG A 313 -10.31 10.77 -15.52
N THR A 314 -11.33 10.73 -14.66
CA THR A 314 -12.53 11.56 -14.84
C THR A 314 -12.19 13.05 -14.76
N ALA A 315 -11.29 13.44 -13.84
CA ALA A 315 -10.82 14.81 -13.73
C ALA A 315 -9.97 15.25 -14.94
N ALA A 316 -9.14 14.34 -15.48
CA ALA A 316 -8.36 14.60 -16.69
C ALA A 316 -9.28 14.79 -17.92
N ASP A 317 -10.33 13.98 -18.06
CA ASP A 317 -11.33 14.14 -19.13
C ASP A 317 -12.08 15.48 -19.05
N ASP A 318 -12.41 15.95 -17.83
CA ASP A 318 -13.03 17.27 -17.64
C ASP A 318 -12.05 18.40 -17.98
N LEU A 319 -10.80 18.28 -17.53
CA LEU A 319 -9.75 19.24 -17.86
C LEU A 319 -9.46 19.28 -19.36
N ALA A 320 -9.50 18.14 -20.05
CA ALA A 320 -9.36 18.05 -21.51
C ALA A 320 -10.42 18.92 -22.20
N LYS A 321 -11.71 18.71 -21.87
CA LYS A 321 -12.83 19.47 -22.45
C LYS A 321 -12.71 20.97 -22.17
N ARG A 322 -12.32 21.33 -20.96
CA ARG A 322 -12.11 22.74 -20.59
C ARG A 322 -10.94 23.36 -21.35
N THR A 323 -9.87 22.59 -21.57
CA THR A 323 -8.70 23.03 -22.34
C THR A 323 -9.05 23.22 -23.82
N GLU A 324 -9.83 22.31 -24.42
CA GLU A 324 -10.36 22.45 -25.78
C GLU A 324 -11.23 23.70 -25.91
N GLN A 325 -12.13 23.94 -24.95
CA GLN A 325 -12.99 25.13 -24.97
C GLN A 325 -12.20 26.42 -24.75
N GLN A 326 -11.18 26.38 -23.89
CA GLN A 326 -10.26 27.49 -23.69
C GLN A 326 -9.45 27.79 -24.96
N ALA A 327 -8.95 26.77 -25.66
CA ALA A 327 -8.25 26.92 -26.93
C ALA A 327 -9.15 27.62 -27.97
N ALA A 328 -10.41 27.19 -28.11
CA ALA A 328 -11.36 27.85 -29.00
C ALA A 328 -11.60 29.33 -28.63
N SER A 329 -11.74 29.64 -27.34
CA SER A 329 -11.89 31.03 -26.88
C SER A 329 -10.64 31.89 -27.11
N VAL A 330 -9.45 31.30 -26.98
CA VAL A 330 -8.17 31.96 -27.27
C VAL A 330 -8.05 32.27 -28.76
N GLU A 331 -8.38 31.32 -29.64
CA GLU A 331 -8.40 31.53 -31.09
C GLU A 331 -9.38 32.65 -31.50
N GLU A 332 -10.60 32.65 -30.96
CA GLU A 332 -11.59 33.71 -31.22
C GLU A 332 -11.11 35.08 -30.73
N THR A 333 -10.51 35.12 -29.54
CA THR A 333 -9.99 36.37 -28.97
C THR A 333 -8.80 36.90 -29.76
N ALA A 334 -7.90 36.01 -30.21
CA ALA A 334 -6.77 36.38 -31.05
C ALA A 334 -7.25 36.97 -32.40
N ALA A 335 -8.23 36.35 -33.04
CA ALA A 335 -8.81 36.85 -34.28
C ALA A 335 -9.47 38.23 -34.09
N ALA A 336 -10.27 38.40 -33.02
CA ALA A 336 -10.88 39.68 -32.70
C ALA A 336 -9.84 40.77 -32.39
N LEU A 337 -8.74 40.43 -31.71
CA LEU A 337 -7.65 41.36 -31.44
C LEU A 337 -6.91 41.77 -32.70
N GLU A 338 -6.73 40.87 -33.66
CA GLU A 338 -6.09 41.18 -34.94
C GLU A 338 -6.96 42.15 -35.78
N GLU A 339 -8.28 41.97 -35.75
CA GLU A 339 -9.26 42.88 -36.37
C GLU A 339 -9.24 44.27 -35.68
N ILE A 340 -9.25 44.31 -34.34
CA ILE A 340 -9.19 45.56 -33.57
C ILE A 340 -7.86 46.27 -33.83
N THR A 341 -6.74 45.55 -33.83
CA THR A 341 -5.40 46.11 -34.10
C THR A 341 -5.35 46.75 -35.49
N THR A 342 -5.94 46.09 -36.49
CA THR A 342 -6.05 46.63 -37.85
C THR A 342 -6.91 47.91 -37.86
N THR A 343 -8.05 47.88 -37.17
CA THR A 343 -8.98 49.02 -37.10
C THR A 343 -8.39 50.23 -36.39
N VAL A 344 -7.66 50.02 -35.29
CA VAL A 344 -6.96 51.09 -34.54
C VAL A 344 -5.83 51.69 -35.39
N LYS A 345 -5.07 50.86 -36.10
CA LYS A 345 -4.02 51.32 -37.02
C LYS A 345 -4.58 52.18 -38.15
N ASP A 346 -5.68 51.75 -38.75
CA ASP A 346 -6.36 52.53 -39.79
C ASP A 346 -6.98 53.83 -39.24
N SER A 347 -7.54 53.79 -38.04
CA SER A 347 -8.08 54.98 -37.36
C SER A 347 -6.97 56.01 -37.07
N SER A 348 -5.81 55.54 -36.60
CA SER A 348 -4.63 56.38 -36.38
C SER A 348 -4.18 57.07 -37.67
N ARG A 349 -4.05 56.32 -38.78
CA ARG A 349 -3.70 56.87 -40.09
C ARG A 349 -4.71 57.90 -40.58
N ARG A 350 -6.01 57.59 -40.50
CA ARG A 350 -7.09 58.52 -40.91
C ARG A 350 -7.11 59.79 -40.07
N ALA A 351 -6.86 59.69 -38.77
CA ALA A 351 -6.76 60.85 -37.88
C ALA A 351 -5.54 61.72 -38.24
N GLU A 352 -4.40 61.11 -38.58
CA GLU A 352 -3.20 61.83 -39.02
C GLU A 352 -3.43 62.55 -40.36
N GLU A 353 -4.08 61.89 -41.33
CA GLU A 353 -4.52 62.49 -42.60
C GLU A 353 -5.50 63.65 -42.38
N ALA A 354 -6.47 63.49 -41.48
CA ALA A 354 -7.42 64.54 -41.10
C ALA A 354 -6.71 65.73 -40.46
N GLY A 355 -5.72 65.49 -39.59
CA GLY A 355 -4.93 66.54 -38.94
C GLY A 355 -4.19 67.40 -39.96
N GLN A 356 -3.57 66.76 -40.97
CA GLN A 356 -2.92 67.48 -42.07
C GLN A 356 -3.90 68.30 -42.92
N LEU A 357 -5.12 67.79 -43.14
CA LEU A 357 -6.16 68.52 -43.87
C LEU A 357 -6.64 69.75 -43.08
N VAL A 358 -6.86 69.58 -41.78
CA VAL A 358 -7.29 70.66 -40.87
C VAL A 358 -6.21 71.74 -40.77
N ALA A 359 -4.94 71.36 -40.66
CA ALA A 359 -3.81 72.31 -40.67
C ALA A 359 -3.79 73.16 -41.95
N ARG A 360 -3.92 72.54 -43.14
CA ARG A 360 -4.00 73.28 -44.41
C ARG A 360 -5.24 74.18 -44.50
N THR A 361 -6.37 73.72 -43.99
CA THR A 361 -7.63 74.48 -43.98
C THR A 361 -7.50 75.72 -43.08
N ARG A 362 -6.82 75.59 -41.95
CA ARG A 362 -6.49 76.71 -41.06
C ARG A 362 -5.67 77.77 -41.79
N ASP A 363 -4.60 77.35 -42.46
CA ASP A 363 -3.73 78.27 -43.21
C ASP A 363 -4.52 79.03 -44.29
N HIS A 364 -5.43 78.34 -45.00
CA HIS A 364 -6.31 78.97 -45.98
C HIS A 364 -7.32 79.94 -45.36
N ALA A 365 -7.89 79.63 -44.20
CA ALA A 365 -8.80 80.52 -43.48
C ALA A 365 -8.08 81.77 -42.97
N GLU A 366 -6.88 81.63 -42.40
CA GLU A 366 -6.04 82.75 -41.96
C GLU A 366 -5.63 83.65 -43.14
N HIS A 367 -5.24 83.05 -44.27
CA HIS A 367 -4.91 83.78 -45.49
C HIS A 367 -6.14 84.49 -46.09
N SER A 368 -7.29 83.83 -46.15
CA SER A 368 -8.54 84.44 -46.63
C SER A 368 -8.97 85.60 -45.73
N GLY A 369 -8.80 85.47 -44.41
CA GLY A 369 -9.02 86.56 -43.46
C GLY A 369 -8.10 87.75 -43.73
N GLN A 370 -6.85 87.53 -44.15
CA GLN A 370 -5.95 88.61 -44.55
C GLN A 370 -6.42 89.31 -45.82
N VAL A 371 -6.80 88.56 -46.87
CA VAL A 371 -7.32 89.13 -48.12
C VAL A 371 -8.57 89.98 -47.87
N VAL A 372 -9.47 89.54 -46.99
CA VAL A 372 -10.64 90.32 -46.60
C VAL A 372 -10.26 91.60 -45.86
N ARG A 373 -9.28 91.57 -44.95
CA ARG A 373 -8.76 92.78 -44.29
C ARG A 373 -8.18 93.78 -45.30
N ASP A 374 -7.42 93.29 -46.27
CA ASP A 374 -6.85 94.13 -47.34
C ASP A 374 -7.97 94.76 -48.20
N ALA A 375 -9.02 93.99 -48.51
CA ALA A 375 -10.19 94.48 -49.24
C ALA A 375 -10.98 95.56 -48.49
N ILE A 376 -11.14 95.43 -47.16
CA ILE A 376 -11.75 96.47 -46.31
C ILE A 376 -10.92 97.76 -46.40
N GLY A 377 -9.59 97.64 -46.28
CA GLY A 377 -8.69 98.79 -46.41
C GLY A 377 -8.79 99.49 -47.77
N ALA A 378 -8.88 98.74 -48.86
CA ALA A 378 -9.08 99.30 -50.20
C ALA A 378 -10.45 100.01 -50.33
N MET A 379 -11.52 99.44 -49.76
CA MET A 379 -12.85 100.06 -49.80
C MET A 379 -12.93 101.34 -48.96
N ASP A 380 -12.26 101.40 -47.81
CA ASP A 380 -12.14 102.61 -46.99
C ASP A 380 -11.40 103.75 -47.74
N GLN A 381 -10.37 103.41 -48.51
CA GLN A 381 -9.69 104.35 -49.41
C GLN A 381 -10.61 104.85 -50.53
N ILE A 382 -11.45 103.99 -51.12
CA ILE A 382 -12.45 104.37 -52.14
C ILE A 382 -13.53 105.27 -51.53
N GLU A 383 -14.00 104.98 -50.32
CA GLU A 383 -14.97 105.81 -49.61
C GLU A 383 -14.39 107.21 -49.33
N THR A 384 -13.14 107.25 -48.85
CA THR A 384 -12.42 108.50 -48.61
C THR A 384 -12.25 109.32 -49.89
N SER A 385 -11.81 108.69 -50.98
CA SER A 385 -11.68 109.33 -52.29
C SER A 385 -13.02 109.86 -52.81
N SER A 386 -14.11 109.11 -52.62
CA SER A 386 -15.46 109.53 -53.02
C SER A 386 -15.93 110.76 -52.24
N ARG A 387 -15.58 110.85 -50.94
CA ARG A 387 -15.86 112.01 -50.09
C ARG A 387 -15.08 113.25 -50.54
N GLU A 388 -13.81 113.09 -50.90
CA GLU A 388 -13.00 114.17 -51.47
C GLU A 388 -13.57 114.67 -52.80
N ILE A 389 -13.95 113.76 -53.71
CA ILE A 389 -14.62 114.13 -54.97
C ILE A 389 -15.91 114.89 -54.69
N SER A 390 -16.74 114.43 -53.74
CA SER A 390 -17.97 115.13 -53.35
C SER A 390 -17.71 116.57 -52.87
N ASN A 391 -16.63 116.79 -52.12
CA ASN A 391 -16.22 118.13 -51.70
C ASN A 391 -15.79 119.00 -52.89
N ILE A 392 -15.00 118.46 -53.81
CA ILE A 392 -14.57 119.16 -55.04
C ILE A 392 -15.79 119.54 -55.89
N ILE A 393 -16.75 118.63 -56.06
CA ILE A 393 -17.98 118.91 -56.80
C ILE A 393 -18.82 119.99 -56.11
N GLY A 394 -18.82 120.05 -54.77
CA GLY A 394 -19.40 121.16 -54.01
C GLY A 394 -18.78 122.51 -54.36
N VAL A 395 -17.45 122.58 -54.41
CA VAL A 395 -16.71 123.78 -54.83
C VAL A 395 -17.02 124.14 -56.29
N ILE A 396 -17.13 123.17 -57.19
CA ILE A 396 -17.48 123.42 -58.60
C ILE A 396 -18.91 123.98 -58.74
N ASP A 397 -19.87 123.48 -57.96
CA ASP A 397 -21.23 124.01 -57.92
C ASP A 397 -21.24 125.46 -57.41
N GLU A 398 -20.44 125.77 -56.38
CA GLU A 398 -20.25 127.14 -55.89
C GLU A 398 -19.60 128.06 -56.94
N ILE A 399 -18.56 127.60 -57.66
CA ILE A 399 -17.92 128.34 -58.75
C ILE A 399 -18.93 128.59 -59.88
N ALA A 400 -19.73 127.59 -60.26
CA ALA A 400 -20.77 127.74 -61.27
C ALA A 400 -21.83 128.76 -60.83
N PHE A 401 -22.22 128.75 -59.55
CA PHE A 401 -23.16 129.74 -59.00
C PHE A 401 -22.57 131.16 -59.02
N GLN A 402 -21.31 131.34 -58.59
CA GLN A 402 -20.61 132.62 -58.65
C GLN A 402 -20.44 133.11 -60.08
N THR A 403 -20.11 132.22 -61.02
CA THR A 403 -19.96 132.53 -62.45
C THR A 403 -21.30 132.97 -63.06
N ASN A 404 -22.40 132.31 -62.69
CA ASN A 404 -23.75 132.70 -63.09
C ASN A 404 -24.14 134.09 -62.56
N LEU A 405 -23.74 134.45 -61.32
CA LEU A 405 -23.93 135.79 -60.75
C LEU A 405 -23.06 136.85 -61.43
N LEU A 406 -21.79 136.56 -61.70
CA LEU A 406 -20.87 137.43 -62.44
C LEU A 406 -21.38 137.70 -63.87
N ALA A 407 -21.85 136.66 -64.55
CA ALA A 407 -22.43 136.74 -65.89
C ALA A 407 -23.74 137.56 -65.89
N LEU A 408 -24.57 137.43 -64.84
CA LEU A 408 -25.76 138.27 -64.66
C LEU A 408 -25.37 139.74 -64.48
N ASN A 409 -24.39 140.04 -63.61
CA ASN A 409 -23.89 141.40 -63.40
C ASN A 409 -23.29 141.98 -64.69
N ALA A 410 -22.51 141.21 -65.43
CA ALA A 410 -21.95 141.60 -66.73
C ALA A 410 -23.04 141.82 -67.79
N GLY A 411 -24.09 141.01 -67.80
CA GLY A 411 -25.25 141.18 -68.69
C GLY A 411 -26.04 142.45 -68.39
N VAL A 412 -26.18 142.80 -67.11
CA VAL A 412 -26.81 144.07 -66.67
C VAL A 412 -25.98 145.28 -67.10
N GLU A 413 -24.65 145.25 -66.90
CA GLU A 413 -23.77 146.36 -67.28
C GLU A 413 -23.65 146.50 -68.81
N ALA A 414 -23.71 145.39 -69.55
CA ALA A 414 -23.78 145.39 -71.02
C ALA A 414 -25.10 146.01 -71.54
N ALA A 415 -26.23 145.76 -70.88
CA ALA A 415 -27.49 146.43 -71.19
C ALA A 415 -27.43 147.95 -70.89
N ARG A 416 -26.66 148.34 -69.87
CA ARG A 416 -26.43 149.74 -69.47
C ARG A 416 -25.55 150.52 -70.45
N ALA A 417 -24.64 149.85 -71.15
CA ALA A 417 -23.75 150.42 -72.17
C ALA A 417 -24.39 150.60 -73.57
N GLY A 418 -25.66 150.23 -73.76
CA GLY A 418 -26.42 150.48 -75.00
C GLY A 418 -25.83 149.77 -76.23
N GLU A 419 -25.75 150.47 -77.37
CA GLU A 419 -25.24 149.91 -78.65
C GLU A 419 -23.80 149.38 -78.55
N ALA A 420 -22.93 149.98 -77.73
CA ALA A 420 -21.54 149.55 -77.55
C ALA A 420 -21.41 148.22 -76.76
N GLY A 421 -22.44 147.84 -75.99
CA GLY A 421 -22.44 146.66 -75.13
C GLY A 421 -23.01 145.39 -75.77
N LYS A 422 -23.54 145.45 -77.00
CA LYS A 422 -24.22 144.30 -77.65
C LYS A 422 -23.37 143.03 -77.74
N GLY A 423 -22.08 143.16 -78.09
CA GLY A 423 -21.16 142.02 -78.13
C GLY A 423 -20.88 141.44 -76.74
N PHE A 424 -20.77 142.30 -75.73
CA PHE A 424 -20.60 141.91 -74.33
C PHE A 424 -21.83 141.21 -73.74
N ALA A 425 -23.04 141.64 -74.11
CA ALA A 425 -24.29 141.03 -73.67
C ALA A 425 -24.44 139.58 -74.17
N VAL A 426 -24.05 139.30 -75.42
CA VAL A 426 -24.05 137.94 -75.99
C VAL A 426 -23.06 137.05 -75.25
N VAL A 427 -21.84 137.54 -74.99
CA VAL A 427 -20.84 136.80 -74.21
C VAL A 427 -21.31 136.56 -72.78
N ALA A 428 -21.91 137.54 -72.12
CA ALA A 428 -22.46 137.39 -70.77
C ALA A 428 -23.60 136.35 -70.72
N GLN A 429 -24.46 136.30 -71.73
CA GLN A 429 -25.51 135.28 -71.81
C GLN A 429 -24.94 133.87 -72.05
N GLU A 430 -23.95 133.75 -72.93
CA GLU A 430 -23.26 132.46 -73.19
C GLU A 430 -22.54 131.95 -71.93
N VAL A 431 -21.86 132.83 -71.19
CA VAL A 431 -21.19 132.49 -69.91
C VAL A 431 -22.23 132.09 -68.85
N ARG A 432 -23.40 132.75 -68.82
CA ARG A 432 -24.49 132.40 -67.91
C ARG A 432 -25.08 131.02 -68.21
N GLU A 433 -25.31 130.71 -69.49
CA GLU A 433 -25.82 129.41 -69.92
C GLU A 433 -24.80 128.29 -69.65
N LEU A 434 -23.50 128.56 -69.88
CA LEU A 434 -22.41 127.65 -69.50
C LEU A 434 -22.36 127.41 -67.99
N ALA A 435 -22.53 128.44 -67.17
CA ALA A 435 -22.56 128.34 -65.72
C ALA A 435 -23.77 127.51 -65.22
N GLN A 436 -24.96 127.71 -65.80
CA GLN A 436 -26.13 126.89 -65.49
C GLN A 436 -25.96 125.42 -65.91
N ARG A 437 -25.37 125.17 -67.08
CA ARG A 437 -25.02 123.80 -67.52
C ARG A 437 -24.00 123.16 -66.58
N SER A 438 -23.02 123.92 -66.12
CA SER A 438 -21.99 123.46 -65.18
C SER A 438 -22.58 123.13 -63.80
N ALA A 439 -23.47 123.97 -63.26
CA ALA A 439 -24.18 123.69 -62.01
C ALA A 439 -25.07 122.45 -62.11
N LYS A 440 -25.79 122.28 -63.24
CA LYS A 440 -26.61 121.09 -63.48
C LYS A 440 -25.75 119.82 -63.53
N ALA A 441 -24.64 119.85 -64.28
CA ALA A 441 -23.70 118.73 -64.35
C ALA A 441 -23.06 118.42 -62.99
N ALA A 442 -22.67 119.45 -62.23
CA ALA A 442 -22.13 119.29 -60.87
C ALA A 442 -23.16 118.61 -59.94
N LYS A 443 -24.44 119.01 -60.00
CA LYS A 443 -25.51 118.39 -59.21
C LYS A 443 -25.78 116.93 -59.61
N GLU A 444 -25.74 116.61 -60.90
CA GLU A 444 -25.85 115.22 -61.40
C GLU A 444 -24.67 114.36 -60.92
N ILE A 445 -23.43 114.86 -61.02
CA ILE A 445 -22.24 114.17 -60.51
C ILE A 445 -22.32 113.99 -58.98
N LYS A 446 -22.76 115.02 -58.24
CA LYS A 446 -22.95 114.94 -56.79
C LYS A 446 -23.91 113.83 -56.40
N SER A 447 -25.01 113.68 -57.14
CA SER A 447 -25.98 112.59 -56.95
C SER A 447 -25.34 111.21 -57.20
N LEU A 448 -24.59 111.05 -58.29
CA LEU A 448 -23.89 109.81 -58.62
C LEU A 448 -22.80 109.44 -57.60
N ILE A 449 -22.05 110.42 -57.11
CA ILE A 449 -21.01 110.20 -56.07
C ILE A 449 -21.64 109.86 -54.73
N THR A 450 -22.77 110.49 -54.37
CA THR A 450 -23.52 110.15 -53.15
C THR A 450 -24.05 108.71 -53.21
N ALA A 451 -24.62 108.31 -54.35
CA ALA A 451 -25.05 106.93 -54.58
C ALA A 451 -23.87 105.95 -54.54
N SER A 452 -22.73 106.30 -55.15
CA SER A 452 -21.50 105.49 -55.12
C SER A 452 -20.97 105.33 -53.69
N GLY A 453 -20.98 106.39 -52.87
CA GLY A 453 -20.63 106.31 -51.46
C GLY A 453 -21.53 105.37 -50.66
N SER A 454 -22.85 105.38 -50.92
CA SER A 454 -23.77 104.42 -50.32
C SER A 454 -23.51 102.97 -50.75
N HIS A 455 -23.17 102.72 -52.03
CA HIS A 455 -22.80 101.40 -52.52
C HIS A 455 -21.48 100.90 -51.89
N VAL A 456 -20.48 101.78 -51.75
CA VAL A 456 -19.20 101.45 -51.10
C VAL A 456 -19.43 101.12 -49.62
N ALA A 457 -20.21 101.92 -48.89
CA ALA A 457 -20.54 101.65 -47.48
C ALA A 457 -21.25 100.29 -47.29
N ASN A 458 -22.19 99.95 -48.18
CA ASN A 458 -22.82 98.63 -48.17
C ASN A 458 -21.82 97.51 -48.51
N GLY A 459 -20.92 97.75 -49.46
CA GLY A 459 -19.82 96.83 -49.78
C GLY A 459 -18.90 96.58 -48.58
N VAL A 460 -18.49 97.63 -47.86
CA VAL A 460 -17.70 97.55 -46.63
C VAL A 460 -18.43 96.70 -45.58
N ALA A 461 -19.73 96.90 -45.38
CA ALA A 461 -20.52 96.13 -44.43
C ALA A 461 -20.56 94.63 -44.78
N LEU A 462 -20.78 94.29 -46.05
CA LEU A 462 -20.80 92.90 -46.52
C LEU A 462 -19.43 92.21 -46.38
N VAL A 463 -18.35 92.92 -46.73
CA VAL A 463 -16.98 92.41 -46.62
C VAL A 463 -16.57 92.25 -45.14
N THR A 464 -17.01 93.17 -44.26
CA THR A 464 -16.80 93.05 -42.81
C THR A 464 -17.50 91.82 -42.23
N ASN A 465 -18.76 91.57 -42.63
CA ASN A 465 -19.48 90.37 -42.21
C ASN A 465 -18.79 89.08 -42.71
N ALA A 466 -18.29 89.08 -43.94
CA ALA A 466 -17.50 87.96 -44.47
C ALA A 466 -16.21 87.74 -43.68
N GLY A 467 -15.54 88.82 -43.25
CA GLY A 467 -14.36 88.76 -42.38
C GLY A 467 -14.64 88.13 -41.03
N SER A 468 -15.74 88.54 -40.37
CA SER A 468 -16.18 87.94 -39.10
C SER A 468 -16.50 86.45 -39.24
N ALA A 469 -17.18 86.04 -40.32
CA ALA A 469 -17.46 84.63 -40.59
C ALA A 469 -16.19 83.79 -40.79
N LEU A 470 -15.18 84.33 -41.49
CA LEU A 470 -13.89 83.66 -41.64
C LEU A 470 -13.12 83.55 -40.31
N GLN A 471 -13.23 84.55 -39.44
CA GLN A 471 -12.64 84.51 -38.09
C GLN A 471 -13.27 83.40 -37.24
N GLU A 472 -14.60 83.24 -37.33
CA GLU A 472 -15.32 82.15 -36.66
C GLU A 472 -14.91 80.78 -37.21
N ILE A 473 -14.81 80.62 -38.53
CA ILE A 473 -14.30 79.40 -39.17
C ILE A 473 -12.89 79.06 -38.67
N ALA A 474 -11.98 80.05 -38.61
CA ALA A 474 -10.62 79.82 -38.12
C ALA A 474 -10.61 79.32 -36.67
N SER A 475 -11.49 79.86 -35.81
CA SER A 475 -11.65 79.39 -34.43
C SER A 475 -12.18 77.95 -34.36
N GLN A 476 -13.19 77.62 -35.17
CA GLN A 476 -13.74 76.26 -35.22
C GLN A 476 -12.72 75.24 -35.75
N VAL A 477 -11.94 75.62 -36.78
CA VAL A 477 -10.86 74.78 -37.33
C VAL A 477 -9.76 74.56 -36.28
N HIS A 478 -9.45 75.54 -35.45
CA HIS A 478 -8.52 75.37 -34.34
C HIS A 478 -9.02 74.33 -33.32
N GLU A 479 -10.30 74.36 -32.96
CA GLU A 479 -10.91 73.39 -32.06
C GLU A 479 -10.90 71.97 -32.65
N ILE A 480 -11.21 71.84 -33.95
CA ILE A 480 -11.11 70.58 -34.69
C ILE A 480 -9.67 70.05 -34.65
N ASN A 481 -8.67 70.90 -34.84
CA ASN A 481 -7.26 70.49 -34.81
C ASN A 481 -6.85 69.90 -33.45
N THR A 482 -7.29 70.53 -32.36
CA THR A 482 -7.05 70.05 -30.99
C THR A 482 -7.68 68.67 -30.79
N ASN A 483 -8.93 68.49 -31.20
CA ASN A 483 -9.62 67.20 -31.09
C ASN A 483 -8.95 66.09 -31.93
N VAL A 484 -8.53 66.41 -33.16
CA VAL A 484 -7.84 65.44 -34.02
C VAL A 484 -6.49 65.02 -33.43
N THR A 485 -5.74 65.97 -32.84
CA THR A 485 -4.47 65.67 -32.16
C THR A 485 -4.71 64.71 -30.98
N ALA A 486 -5.73 64.95 -30.17
CA ALA A 486 -6.10 64.06 -29.07
C ALA A 486 -6.51 62.65 -29.54
N ILE A 487 -7.19 62.53 -30.69
CA ILE A 487 -7.53 61.23 -31.29
C ILE A 487 -6.26 60.48 -31.74
N VAL A 488 -5.29 61.17 -32.34
CA VAL A 488 -4.02 60.54 -32.77
C VAL A 488 -3.24 60.02 -31.56
N GLU A 489 -3.15 60.80 -30.48
CA GLU A 489 -2.51 60.39 -29.23
C GLU A 489 -3.21 59.17 -28.62
N ALA A 490 -4.54 59.22 -28.46
CA ALA A 490 -5.32 58.10 -27.93
C ALA A 490 -5.20 56.82 -28.79
N ALA A 491 -5.17 56.95 -30.11
CA ALA A 491 -4.99 55.81 -31.01
C ALA A 491 -3.59 55.16 -30.88
N ARG A 492 -2.54 55.97 -30.65
CA ARG A 492 -1.18 55.45 -30.38
C ARG A 492 -1.08 54.72 -29.04
N GLU A 493 -1.74 55.25 -28.01
CA GLU A 493 -1.83 54.57 -26.71
C GLU A 493 -2.59 53.24 -26.83
N GLN A 494 -3.74 53.23 -27.51
CA GLN A 494 -4.50 52.00 -27.78
C GLN A 494 -3.67 50.96 -28.54
N SER A 495 -2.90 51.38 -29.57
CA SER A 495 -2.03 50.47 -30.31
C SER A 495 -0.96 49.84 -29.43
N THR A 496 -0.43 50.59 -28.44
CA THR A 496 0.55 50.07 -27.49
C THR A 496 -0.09 49.06 -26.55
N ALA A 497 -1.25 49.39 -25.97
CA ALA A 497 -2.00 48.51 -25.09
C ALA A 497 -2.44 47.20 -25.79
N LEU A 498 -2.86 47.27 -27.05
CA LEU A 498 -3.19 46.08 -27.85
C LEU A 498 -1.97 45.18 -28.07
N GLY A 499 -0.76 45.74 -28.18
CA GLY A 499 0.48 44.98 -28.23
C GLY A 499 0.71 44.15 -26.95
N GLU A 500 0.48 44.75 -25.78
CA GLU A 500 0.57 44.06 -24.48
C GLU A 500 -0.51 42.97 -24.34
N ILE A 501 -1.75 43.26 -24.77
CA ILE A 501 -2.84 42.26 -24.75
C ILE A 501 -2.52 41.08 -25.67
N ASN A 502 -1.98 41.33 -26.86
CA ASN A 502 -1.57 40.27 -27.78
C ASN A 502 -0.48 39.38 -27.15
N GLN A 503 0.50 39.97 -26.45
CA GLN A 503 1.50 39.20 -25.71
C GLN A 503 0.89 38.36 -24.57
N ALA A 504 -0.09 38.92 -23.85
CA ALA A 504 -0.83 38.18 -22.82
C ALA A 504 -1.60 36.98 -23.42
N ILE A 505 -2.26 37.17 -24.57
CA ILE A 505 -2.97 36.09 -25.27
C ILE A 505 -2.01 34.99 -25.73
N ASN A 506 -0.84 35.32 -26.27
CA ASN A 506 0.19 34.33 -26.59
C ASN A 506 0.63 33.52 -25.36
N THR A 507 0.68 34.14 -24.19
CA THR A 507 1.00 33.44 -22.93
C THR A 507 -0.12 32.49 -22.52
N VAL A 508 -1.39 32.90 -22.69
CA VAL A 508 -2.56 32.04 -22.43
C VAL A 508 -2.59 30.87 -23.41
N ASP A 509 -2.27 31.08 -24.68
CA ASP A 509 -2.18 30.01 -25.68
C ASP A 509 -1.11 28.97 -25.28
N GLN A 510 0.10 29.41 -24.92
CA GLN A 510 1.15 28.51 -24.42
C GLN A 510 0.71 27.72 -23.19
N GLY A 511 0.07 28.39 -22.21
CA GLY A 511 -0.48 27.72 -21.04
C GLY A 511 -1.58 26.70 -21.38
N THR A 512 -2.38 26.98 -22.41
CA THR A 512 -3.43 26.09 -22.91
C THR A 512 -2.82 24.84 -23.57
N GLN A 513 -1.76 24.99 -24.36
CA GLN A 513 -1.01 23.86 -24.93
C GLN A 513 -0.32 23.01 -23.86
N GLN A 514 0.26 23.63 -22.83
CA GLN A 514 0.84 22.91 -21.68
C GLN A 514 -0.22 22.13 -20.91
N ASN A 515 -1.42 22.68 -20.72
CA ASN A 515 -2.53 21.96 -20.11
C ASN A 515 -2.94 20.74 -20.94
N ALA A 516 -2.96 20.84 -22.26
CA ALA A 516 -3.26 19.71 -23.13
C ALA A 516 -2.22 18.58 -22.98
N ALA A 517 -0.93 18.92 -22.97
CA ALA A 517 0.13 17.93 -22.72
C ALA A 517 0.01 17.30 -21.32
N MET A 518 -0.28 18.11 -20.29
CA MET A 518 -0.47 17.62 -18.92
C MET A 518 -1.67 16.67 -18.80
N VAL A 519 -2.76 16.93 -19.54
CA VAL A 519 -3.92 16.05 -19.61
C VAL A 519 -3.54 14.68 -20.19
N GLU A 520 -2.74 14.63 -21.26
CA GLU A 520 -2.25 13.37 -21.84
C GLU A 520 -1.38 12.60 -20.84
N GLU A 521 -0.45 13.29 -20.16
CA GLU A 521 0.42 12.68 -19.15
C GLU A 521 -0.37 12.15 -17.95
N GLN A 522 -1.32 12.92 -17.41
CA GLN A 522 -2.17 12.48 -16.29
C GLN A 522 -3.05 11.29 -16.67
N THR A 523 -3.58 11.27 -17.88
CA THR A 523 -4.37 10.15 -18.40
C THR A 523 -3.50 8.90 -18.49
N ALA A 524 -2.29 9.01 -19.03
CA ALA A 524 -1.34 7.90 -19.11
C ALA A 524 -0.94 7.38 -17.72
N ALA A 525 -0.66 8.29 -16.77
CA ALA A 525 -0.32 7.94 -15.39
C ALA A 525 -1.47 7.23 -14.67
N SER A 526 -2.71 7.70 -14.83
CA SER A 526 -3.92 7.04 -14.30
C SER A 526 -4.08 5.62 -14.88
N HIS A 527 -3.86 5.43 -16.18
CA HIS A 527 -3.87 4.11 -16.80
C HIS A 527 -2.73 3.20 -16.28
N GLY A 528 -1.57 3.77 -15.94
CA GLY A 528 -0.51 3.05 -15.22
C GLY A 528 -1.00 2.58 -13.85
N LEU A 529 -1.44 3.49 -12.99
CA LEU A 529 -1.91 3.15 -11.64
C LEU A 529 -3.04 2.11 -11.63
N ALA A 530 -3.97 2.20 -12.58
CA ALA A 530 -5.05 1.22 -12.72
C ALA A 530 -4.53 -0.18 -13.11
N ARG A 531 -3.52 -0.28 -13.99
CA ARG A 531 -2.88 -1.55 -14.33
C ARG A 531 -2.14 -2.15 -13.13
N GLU A 532 -1.45 -1.31 -12.37
CA GLU A 532 -0.67 -1.73 -11.21
C GLU A 532 -1.60 -2.23 -10.09
N ALA A 533 -2.72 -1.55 -9.86
CA ALA A 533 -3.77 -2.01 -8.96
C ALA A 533 -4.38 -3.36 -9.42
N ALA A 534 -4.66 -3.51 -10.72
CA ALA A 534 -5.17 -4.78 -11.27
C ALA A 534 -4.14 -5.93 -11.13
N ALA A 535 -2.85 -5.64 -11.31
CA ALA A 535 -1.78 -6.60 -11.08
C ALA A 535 -1.69 -7.04 -9.61
N LEU A 536 -1.85 -6.10 -8.66
CA LEU A 536 -1.92 -6.41 -7.23
C LEU A 536 -3.12 -7.32 -6.92
N PHE A 537 -4.31 -7.04 -7.47
CA PHE A 537 -5.46 -7.92 -7.30
C PHE A 537 -5.20 -9.34 -7.82
N LYS A 538 -4.59 -9.46 -9.00
CA LYS A 538 -4.24 -10.77 -9.58
C LYS A 538 -3.23 -11.55 -8.72
N LEU A 539 -2.29 -10.86 -8.06
CA LEU A 539 -1.39 -11.48 -7.10
C LEU A 539 -2.13 -11.93 -5.84
N LEU A 540 -3.03 -11.09 -5.32
CA LEU A 540 -3.85 -11.41 -4.15
C LEU A 540 -4.81 -12.58 -4.40
N GLU A 541 -5.30 -12.79 -5.62
CA GLU A 541 -6.16 -13.94 -5.98
C GLU A 541 -5.51 -15.32 -5.76
N GLN A 542 -4.18 -15.36 -5.65
CA GLN A 542 -3.42 -16.57 -5.31
C GLN A 542 -3.59 -16.94 -3.83
N PHE A 543 -3.95 -15.96 -2.98
CA PHE A 543 -4.10 -16.15 -1.54
C PHE A 543 -5.58 -16.18 -1.14
N ARG A 544 -5.93 -17.10 -0.24
CA ARG A 544 -7.24 -17.15 0.40
C ARG A 544 -7.15 -16.59 1.81
N PHE A 545 -7.62 -15.35 1.98
CA PHE A 545 -7.59 -14.64 3.26
C PHE A 545 -8.96 -14.09 3.67
N ASP A 546 -9.94 -14.05 2.78
CA ASP A 546 -11.33 -13.72 3.11
C ASP A 546 -12.12 -14.97 3.51
N ASP A 547 -13.01 -14.82 4.49
CA ASP A 547 -13.94 -15.88 4.92
C ASP A 547 -15.13 -16.05 3.94
N ALA A 548 -15.16 -15.25 2.87
CA ALA A 548 -16.14 -15.38 1.82
C ALA A 548 -15.80 -16.60 0.93
N PRO A 549 -16.72 -17.57 0.76
CA PRO A 549 -16.53 -18.59 -0.26
C PRO A 549 -16.32 -17.89 -1.60
N ARG A 550 -15.38 -18.38 -2.43
CA ARG A 550 -15.18 -17.91 -3.81
C ARG A 550 -16.54 -17.90 -4.52
N SER A 551 -17.24 -16.76 -4.45
CA SER A 551 -18.15 -16.40 -5.52
C SER A 551 -17.22 -16.27 -6.69
N ARG A 552 -17.29 -17.25 -7.60
CA ARG A 552 -16.79 -17.09 -8.97
C ARG A 552 -17.55 -15.90 -9.55
N SER A 553 -17.10 -14.71 -9.19
CA SER A 553 -17.69 -13.48 -9.65
C SER A 553 -17.42 -13.42 -11.15
N SER A 554 -18.50 -13.22 -11.86
CA SER A 554 -18.70 -13.20 -13.29
C SER A 554 -17.95 -12.04 -13.97
N PHE A 555 -16.63 -11.96 -13.80
CA PHE A 555 -15.79 -11.01 -14.55
C PHE A 555 -15.64 -11.39 -16.03
N ALA A 556 -16.16 -12.55 -16.45
CA ALA A 556 -16.24 -12.95 -17.86
C ALA A 556 -17.22 -12.10 -18.71
N GLN A 557 -17.89 -11.08 -18.15
CA GLN A 557 -18.81 -10.23 -18.90
C GLN A 557 -18.29 -8.82 -19.21
N ALA A 558 -17.16 -8.40 -18.62
CA ALA A 558 -16.54 -7.10 -18.93
C ALA A 558 -15.68 -7.14 -20.23
N ASP A 559 -15.11 -8.30 -20.57
CA ASP A 559 -14.28 -8.48 -21.78
C ASP A 559 -15.08 -8.66 -23.09
N ARG A 560 -16.42 -8.65 -23.04
CA ARG A 560 -17.26 -8.71 -24.26
C ARG A 560 -17.71 -7.36 -24.82
N LEU A 561 -17.31 -6.24 -24.21
CA LEU A 561 -17.61 -4.89 -24.73
C LEU A 561 -16.40 -4.18 -25.36
N ALA A 562 -15.23 -4.81 -25.40
CA ALA A 562 -14.00 -4.26 -26.01
C ALA A 562 -13.70 -4.81 -27.42
N ALA A 563 -14.73 -5.07 -28.23
CA ALA A 563 -14.56 -5.49 -29.63
C ALA A 563 -15.52 -4.74 -30.57
N ALA A 564 -15.30 -3.44 -30.72
CA ALA A 564 -15.64 -2.70 -31.93
C ALA A 564 -14.79 -1.42 -32.00
N PRO A 565 -13.79 -1.34 -32.89
CA PRO A 565 -13.31 -0.03 -33.32
C PRO A 565 -14.37 0.56 -34.24
N THR A 566 -15.22 1.43 -33.71
CA THR A 566 -16.03 2.31 -34.55
C THR A 566 -15.06 3.29 -35.19
N ALA A 567 -14.66 3.01 -36.43
CA ALA A 567 -13.88 3.93 -37.23
C ALA A 567 -14.64 5.26 -37.34
N LEU A 568 -14.15 6.28 -36.62
CA LEU A 568 -14.53 7.66 -36.83
C LEU A 568 -14.16 8.02 -38.27
N LYS A 569 -15.18 8.15 -39.12
CA LYS A 569 -15.05 8.80 -40.42
C LYS A 569 -14.64 10.24 -40.15
N VAL A 570 -13.34 10.51 -40.33
CA VAL A 570 -12.85 11.86 -40.60
C VAL A 570 -13.54 12.34 -41.87
N VAL A 571 -14.49 13.26 -41.74
CA VAL A 571 -15.00 14.04 -42.88
C VAL A 571 -13.85 14.94 -43.30
N ARG A 572 -13.04 14.46 -44.25
CA ARG A 572 -12.12 15.29 -45.02
C ARG A 572 -12.97 16.14 -45.95
N THR A 573 -13.14 17.41 -45.61
CA THR A 573 -13.52 18.44 -46.59
C THR A 573 -12.33 18.63 -47.54
N SER A 574 -12.53 18.27 -48.81
CA SER A 574 -11.60 18.58 -49.88
C SER A 574 -11.51 20.11 -50.06
N PRO A 575 -10.32 20.72 -50.11
CA PRO A 575 -10.18 22.05 -50.67
C PRO A 575 -10.31 21.95 -52.20
N ALA A 576 -11.19 22.76 -52.76
CA ALA A 576 -11.26 22.97 -54.20
C ALA A 576 -9.96 23.59 -54.73
N ALA A 577 -9.61 23.20 -55.95
CA ALA A 577 -8.38 23.47 -56.63
C ALA A 577 -7.99 24.96 -56.69
N SER A 578 -6.69 25.19 -56.47
CA SER A 578 -5.95 26.40 -56.79
C SER A 578 -6.00 26.75 -58.28
N VAL A 579 -6.29 28.01 -58.60
CA VAL A 579 -5.87 28.67 -59.84
C VAL A 579 -4.47 29.26 -59.60
N GLN A 580 -3.51 28.82 -60.41
CA GLN A 580 -2.16 29.39 -60.48
C GLN A 580 -2.17 30.82 -61.02
N ARG A 581 -1.38 31.68 -60.37
CA ARG A 581 -0.47 32.72 -60.91
C ARG A 581 0.33 33.17 -59.66
N GLY A 582 1.57 32.77 -59.45
CA GLY A 582 2.74 33.04 -60.28
C GLY A 582 3.48 34.24 -59.67
N SER A 583 4.59 34.01 -58.97
CA SER A 583 5.85 34.79 -59.05
C SER A 583 6.83 34.46 -57.91
N ALA A 584 8.08 34.26 -58.33
CA ALA A 584 9.34 34.61 -57.68
C ALA A 584 9.78 33.87 -56.39
N ALA A 585 10.84 33.10 -56.61
CA ALA A 585 11.85 32.62 -55.68
C ALA A 585 12.34 33.66 -54.66
N LEU A 586 12.71 33.17 -53.47
CA LEU A 586 13.99 33.48 -52.80
C LEU A 586 14.31 32.34 -51.82
N ALA A 587 15.32 31.55 -52.18
CA ALA A 587 15.95 30.60 -51.27
C ALA A 587 16.91 31.38 -50.35
N LEU A 588 16.69 31.28 -49.05
CA LEU A 588 17.66 31.68 -48.02
C LEU A 588 18.16 30.40 -47.34
N LYS A 589 19.48 30.19 -47.47
CA LYS A 589 20.25 29.14 -46.81
C LYS A 589 20.10 29.25 -45.30
N SER A 590 19.91 28.11 -44.63
CA SER A 590 20.16 27.97 -43.20
C SER A 590 21.65 27.72 -42.98
N ASP A 591 22.28 28.61 -42.22
CA ASP A 591 23.55 28.36 -41.51
C ASP A 591 23.30 28.66 -40.02
N TRP A 592 24.08 27.97 -39.16
CA TRP A 592 24.22 28.06 -37.68
C TRP A 592 23.25 27.17 -36.89
N GLU A 593 23.64 26.09 -36.18
CA GLU A 593 24.76 25.82 -35.25
C GLU A 593 24.85 26.80 -34.06
N GLU A 594 24.68 26.23 -32.85
CA GLU A 594 25.04 26.73 -31.50
C GLU A 594 24.60 28.16 -31.08
N PHE A 595 23.53 28.25 -30.27
CA PHE A 595 23.61 28.51 -28.80
C PHE A 595 22.24 28.42 -28.13
#